data_AF-A0A0J6ZMF9-F1
#
_entry.id   AF-A0A0J6ZMF9-F1
#
_cell.length_a   1.000
_cell.length_b   1.000
_cell.length_c   1.000
_cell.angle_alpha   90.00
_cell.angle_beta   90.00
_cell.angle_gamma   90.00
#
_symmetry.space_group_name_H-M   'P 1'
#
loop_
_entity.id
_entity.type
_entity.pdbx_description
1 polymer ?
#
loop_
_entity_poly.entity_id
_entity_poly.type
_entity_poly.pdbx_seq_one_letter_code
_entity_poly.pdbx_strand_id
1 'polypeptide(L)'
;MEVDAIKTYLRIDDDMVDDDELIQSLMDAAVEYIQNQTGKQYAKDDNVWNVCIRLLVAHWYSNRTLNPTKPGNLSEFPHSVTALIHHIALCQSYPVVTTS
;
A
#
# COMPACT_ATOMS: atom_id res chain seq x y z
N MET A 1 2.75 3.58 10.30
CA MET A 1 3.63 2.41 10.06
C MET A 1 5.05 2.89 9.85
N GLU A 2 6.06 2.05 10.05
CA GLU A 2 7.48 2.37 9.79
C GLU A 2 7.99 1.57 8.57
N VAL A 3 9.02 2.09 7.87
CA VAL A 3 9.66 1.46 6.70
C VAL A 3 10.17 0.05 6.98
N ASP A 4 10.70 -0.17 8.18
CA ASP A 4 11.23 -1.44 8.65
C ASP A 4 10.18 -2.58 8.61
N ALA A 5 8.94 -2.28 9.00
CA ALA A 5 7.86 -3.26 9.00
C ALA A 5 7.52 -3.75 7.58
N ILE A 6 7.77 -2.93 6.56
CA ILE A 6 7.56 -3.26 5.16
C ILE A 6 8.78 -3.95 4.56
N LYS A 7 10.00 -3.52 4.92
CA LYS A 7 11.23 -4.26 4.58
C LYS A 7 11.16 -5.71 5.05
N THR A 8 10.76 -5.91 6.31
CA THR A 8 10.52 -7.23 6.89
C THR A 8 9.47 -8.02 6.10
N TYR A 9 8.38 -7.36 5.68
CA TYR A 9 7.32 -7.99 4.90
C TYR A 9 7.77 -8.40 3.49
N LEU A 10 8.55 -7.54 2.83
CA LEU A 10 9.13 -7.76 1.49
C LEU A 10 10.35 -8.69 1.51
N ARG A 11 10.86 -9.04 2.70
CA ARG A 11 12.13 -9.76 2.90
C ARG A 11 13.32 -9.06 2.22
N ILE A 12 13.34 -7.74 2.31
CA ILE A 12 14.49 -6.93 1.89
C ILE A 12 15.53 -6.99 3.01
N ASP A 13 16.80 -7.14 2.65
CA ASP A 13 17.89 -7.17 3.61
C ASP A 13 18.08 -5.76 4.21
N ASP A 14 18.30 -5.67 5.52
CA ASP A 14 18.37 -4.37 6.21
C ASP A 14 19.60 -3.54 5.77
N ASP A 15 20.59 -4.17 5.13
CA ASP A 15 21.76 -3.51 4.56
C ASP A 15 21.47 -2.74 3.25
N MET A 16 20.29 -2.94 2.62
CA MET A 16 19.90 -2.28 1.37
C MET A 16 19.25 -0.91 1.59
N VAL A 17 20.06 0.08 1.99
CA VAL A 17 19.60 1.45 2.32
C VAL A 17 19.03 2.22 1.12
N ASP A 18 19.41 1.87 -0.11
CA ASP A 18 18.89 2.50 -1.35
C ASP A 18 17.38 2.26 -1.53
N ASP A 19 16.87 1.15 -0.98
CA ASP A 19 15.46 0.80 -1.06
C ASP A 19 14.60 1.54 -0.01
N ASP A 20 15.19 2.12 1.04
CA ASP A 20 14.44 2.80 2.10
C ASP A 20 13.69 4.04 1.56
N GLU A 21 14.34 4.88 0.74
CA GLU A 21 13.69 6.06 0.12
C GLU A 21 12.55 5.65 -0.84
N LEU A 22 12.75 4.57 -1.58
CA LEU A 22 11.76 4.02 -2.48
C LEU A 22 10.56 3.48 -1.72
N ILE A 23 10.79 2.66 -0.69
CA ILE A 23 9.74 2.07 0.16
C ILE A 23 8.94 3.17 0.86
N GLN A 24 9.62 4.22 1.34
CA GLN A 24 8.96 5.37 1.93
C GLN A 24 8.04 6.08 0.94
N SER A 25 8.52 6.31 -0.29
CA SER A 25 7.72 6.93 -1.35
C SER A 25 6.50 6.06 -1.73
N LEU A 26 6.69 4.74 -1.82
CA LEU A 26 5.60 3.80 -2.10
C LEU A 26 4.57 3.76 -0.95
N MET A 27 5.01 3.86 0.29
CA MET A 27 4.11 3.96 1.44
C MET A 27 3.24 5.19 1.38
N ASP A 28 3.85 6.36 1.14
CA ASP A 28 3.14 7.63 1.08
C ASP A 28 2.08 7.61 -0.03
N ALA A 29 2.49 7.16 -1.23
CA ALA A 29 1.57 6.93 -2.35
C ALA A 29 0.45 5.94 -2.00
N ALA A 30 0.73 4.90 -1.20
CA ALA A 30 -0.28 3.91 -0.81
C ALA A 30 -1.30 4.49 0.16
N VAL A 31 -0.83 5.27 1.13
CA VAL A 31 -1.69 6.00 2.06
C VAL A 31 -2.58 6.98 1.30
N GLU A 32 -1.99 7.81 0.44
CA GLU A 32 -2.74 8.77 -0.39
C GLU A 32 -3.76 8.08 -1.30
N TYR A 33 -3.39 6.95 -1.92
CA TYR A 33 -4.28 6.18 -2.78
C TYR A 33 -5.50 5.65 -2.03
N ILE A 34 -5.30 5.03 -0.85
CA ILE A 34 -6.41 4.52 -0.03
C ILE A 34 -7.28 5.67 0.46
N GLN A 35 -6.70 6.80 0.89
CA GLN A 35 -7.47 7.96 1.31
C GLN A 35 -8.33 8.53 0.18
N ASN A 36 -7.78 8.66 -1.03
CA ASN A 36 -8.53 9.12 -2.21
C ASN A 36 -9.65 8.15 -2.63
N GLN A 37 -9.40 6.83 -2.55
CA GLN A 37 -10.38 5.81 -2.92
C GLN A 37 -11.52 5.70 -1.91
N THR A 38 -11.21 5.80 -0.62
CA THR A 38 -12.17 5.54 0.46
C THR A 38 -12.80 6.80 1.06
N GLY A 39 -12.16 7.96 0.89
CA GLY A 39 -12.51 9.20 1.58
C GLY A 39 -12.28 9.14 3.10
N LYS A 40 -11.60 8.10 3.59
CA LYS A 40 -11.31 7.87 5.00
C LYS A 40 -9.90 8.34 5.32
N GLN A 41 -9.69 8.84 6.54
CA GLN A 41 -8.36 9.24 6.99
C GLN A 41 -7.58 8.03 7.50
N TYR A 42 -6.27 8.00 7.24
CA TYR A 42 -5.40 6.94 7.74
C TYR A 42 -5.45 6.83 9.27
N ALA A 43 -5.86 5.67 9.76
CA ALA A 43 -5.81 5.31 11.17
C ALA A 43 -4.56 4.45 11.44
N LYS A 44 -3.54 5.04 12.09
CA LYS A 44 -2.28 4.35 12.41
C LYS A 44 -2.48 3.09 13.27
N ASP A 45 -3.51 3.07 14.11
CA ASP A 45 -3.87 1.97 14.99
C ASP A 45 -4.60 0.82 14.28
N ASP A 46 -5.02 1.03 13.02
CA ASP A 46 -5.81 0.05 12.30
C ASP A 46 -4.95 -0.98 11.55
N ASN A 47 -5.09 -2.24 11.96
CA ASN A 47 -4.35 -3.34 11.37
C ASN A 47 -4.78 -3.64 9.91
N VAL A 48 -6.03 -3.39 9.55
CA VAL A 48 -6.55 -3.64 8.19
C VAL A 48 -5.93 -2.67 7.20
N TRP A 49 -5.90 -1.39 7.56
CA TRP A 49 -5.24 -0.34 6.78
C TRP A 49 -3.76 -0.64 6.62
N ASN A 50 -3.10 -1.01 7.72
CA ASN A 50 -1.70 -1.37 7.72
C ASN A 50 -1.41 -2.55 6.77
N VAL A 51 -2.24 -3.59 6.77
CA VAL A 51 -2.13 -4.71 5.82
C VAL A 51 -2.38 -4.27 4.38
N CYS A 52 -3.36 -3.40 4.15
CA CYS A 52 -3.68 -2.87 2.83
C CYS A 52 -2.49 -2.10 2.22
N ILE A 53 -1.84 -1.22 3.01
CA ILE A 53 -0.62 -0.53 2.60
C ILE A 53 0.48 -1.54 2.25
N ARG A 54 0.75 -2.53 3.11
CA ARG A 54 1.81 -3.53 2.87
C ARG A 54 1.61 -4.28 1.57
N LEU A 55 0.38 -4.70 1.26
CA LEU A 55 0.06 -5.38 0.01
C LEU A 55 0.25 -4.48 -1.20
N LEU A 56 -0.16 -3.20 -1.10
CA LEU A 56 -0.02 -2.24 -2.20
C LEU A 56 1.46 -1.93 -2.48
N VAL A 57 2.23 -1.64 -1.43
CA VAL A 57 3.67 -1.40 -1.53
C VAL A 57 4.38 -2.63 -2.07
N ALA A 58 4.06 -3.83 -1.59
CA ALA A 58 4.63 -5.06 -2.13
C ALA A 58 4.31 -5.28 -3.61
N HIS A 59 3.07 -4.97 -4.02
CA HIS A 59 2.66 -5.06 -5.40
C HIS A 59 3.41 -4.07 -6.30
N TRP A 60 3.51 -2.80 -5.90
CA TRP A 60 4.26 -1.79 -6.66
C TRP A 60 5.75 -2.04 -6.68
N TYR A 61 6.33 -2.47 -5.56
CA TYR A 61 7.73 -2.86 -5.46
C TYR A 61 8.05 -4.03 -6.39
N SER A 62 7.24 -5.09 -6.36
CA SER A 62 7.41 -6.26 -7.25
C SER A 62 7.21 -5.92 -8.73
N ASN A 63 6.28 -5.01 -9.06
CA ASN A 63 6.01 -4.58 -10.43
C ASN A 63 6.99 -3.50 -10.95
N ARG A 64 7.92 -3.01 -10.12
CA ARG A 64 8.96 -2.06 -10.56
C ARG A 64 9.96 -2.69 -11.53
N THR A 65 10.09 -4.02 -11.52
CA THR A 65 10.94 -4.77 -12.45
C THR A 65 10.17 -5.02 -13.75
N LEU A 66 10.38 -4.14 -14.73
CA LEU A 66 9.81 -4.23 -16.07
C LEU A 66 10.41 -5.43 -16.81
N ASN A 67 9.86 -6.62 -16.62
CA ASN A 67 9.88 -7.66 -17.64
C ASN A 67 8.45 -7.90 -18.13
N PRO A 68 7.89 -7.02 -18.98
CA PRO A 68 6.63 -7.27 -19.68
C PRO A 68 6.83 -8.33 -20.77
N THR A 69 7.38 -9.49 -20.45
CA THR A 69 7.54 -10.60 -21.42
C THR A 69 6.22 -11.29 -21.72
N LYS A 70 5.13 -10.89 -21.05
CA LYS A 70 3.78 -11.39 -21.36
C LYS A 70 2.83 -10.22 -21.61
N PRO A 71 2.44 -9.95 -22.87
CA PRO A 71 1.35 -9.04 -23.18
C PRO A 71 0.06 -9.62 -22.62
N GLY A 72 -0.33 -9.17 -21.42
CA GLY A 72 -1.47 -9.72 -20.68
C GLY A 72 -1.40 -9.52 -19.16
N ASN A 73 -0.23 -9.19 -18.61
CA ASN A 73 -0.13 -8.67 -17.23
C ASN A 73 -0.17 -7.13 -17.27
N LEU A 74 -1.29 -6.57 -17.72
CA LEU A 74 -1.66 -5.24 -17.24
C LEU A 74 -1.98 -5.47 -15.76
N SER A 75 -1.09 -5.03 -14.87
CA SER A 75 -1.13 -5.32 -13.43
C SER A 75 -2.43 -4.82 -12.80
N GLU A 76 -3.50 -5.59 -12.94
CA GLU A 76 -4.72 -5.46 -12.17
C GLU A 76 -4.31 -5.61 -10.70
N PHE A 77 -4.69 -4.64 -9.87
CA PHE A 77 -4.43 -4.75 -8.45
C PHE A 77 -4.93 -6.11 -7.95
N PRO A 78 -4.18 -6.79 -7.05
CA PRO A 78 -4.62 -8.07 -6.53
C PRO A 78 -6.03 -7.91 -5.99
N HIS A 79 -6.96 -8.81 -6.34
CA HIS A 79 -8.35 -8.73 -5.87
C HIS A 79 -8.45 -8.55 -4.35
N SER A 80 -7.49 -9.10 -3.61
CA SER A 80 -7.35 -8.92 -2.16
C SER A 80 -7.16 -7.46 -1.74
N VAL A 81 -6.38 -6.66 -2.47
CA VAL A 81 -6.17 -5.23 -2.18
C VAL A 81 -7.47 -4.46 -2.39
N THR A 82 -8.12 -4.65 -3.54
CA THR A 82 -9.40 -4.00 -3.85
C THR A 82 -10.47 -4.36 -2.83
N ALA A 83 -10.54 -5.62 -2.40
CA ALA A 83 -11.47 -6.06 -1.36
C ALA A 83 -11.21 -5.36 -0.01
N LEU A 84 -9.94 -5.16 0.37
CA LEU A 84 -9.58 -4.43 1.59
C LEU A 84 -9.93 -2.95 1.50
N ILE A 85 -9.65 -2.30 0.36
CA ILE A 85 -10.01 -0.90 0.13
C ILE A 85 -11.53 -0.73 0.24
N HIS A 86 -12.31 -1.61 -0.40
CA HIS A 86 -13.77 -1.59 -0.29
C HIS A 86 -14.24 -1.80 1.14
N HIS A 87 -13.62 -2.72 1.89
CA HIS A 87 -13.94 -2.93 3.29
C HIS A 87 -13.68 -1.66 4.12
N ILE A 88 -12.55 -0.99 3.90
CA ILE A 88 -12.20 0.27 4.58
C ILE A 88 -13.20 1.38 4.21
N ALA A 89 -13.58 1.50 2.94
CA ALA A 89 -14.57 2.48 2.49
C ALA A 89 -15.95 2.27 3.14
N LEU A 90 -16.40 1.01 3.23
CA LEU A 90 -17.71 0.65 3.80
C LEU A 90 -17.74 0.72 5.34
N CYS A 91 -16.58 0.58 5.98
CA CYS A 91 -16.50 0.62 7.42
C CYS A 91 -16.76 2.04 7.94
N GLN A 92 -17.85 2.19 8.70
CA GLN A 92 -18.28 3.48 9.25
C GLN A 92 -17.41 3.95 10.42
N SER A 93 -16.56 3.08 10.96
CA SER A 93 -15.69 3.37 12.11
C SER A 93 -14.51 4.29 11.79
N TYR A 94 -14.22 4.54 10.50
CA TYR A 94 -13.11 5.40 10.09
C TYR A 94 -13.54 6.87 10.00
N PRO A 95 -12.75 7.80 10.59
CA PRO A 95 -12.99 9.23 10.44
C PRO A 95 -12.88 9.64 8.97
N VAL A 96 -13.78 10.53 8.53
CA VAL A 96 -13.75 11.09 7.17
C VAL A 96 -12.63 12.12 7.06
N VAL A 97 -11.99 12.21 5.90
CA VAL A 97 -11.03 13.27 5.62
C VAL A 97 -11.78 14.61 5.59
N THR A 98 -11.66 15.41 6.64
CA THR A 98 -12.17 16.79 6.65
C THR A 98 -11.26 17.67 5.80
N THR A 99 -11.57 17.80 4.52
CA THR A 99 -11.01 18.88 3.68
C THR A 99 -11.61 20.19 4.16
N SER A 100 -10.82 21.00 4.88
CA SER A 100 -11.16 22.40 5.21
C SER A 100 -10.87 23.32 4.03
#